data_AF-A0A9L0JUD3-F1
#
_entry.id   AF-A0A9L0JUD3-F1
#
_cell.length_a   1.000
_cell.length_b   1.000
_cell.length_c   1.000
_cell.angle_alpha   90.00
_cell.angle_beta   90.00
_cell.angle_gamma   90.00
#
_symmetry.space_group_name_H-M   'P 1'
#
loop_
_entity.id
_entity.type
_entity.pdbx_description
1 polymer ?
#
loop_
_entity_poly.entity_id
_entity_poly.type
_entity_poly.pdbx_seq_one_letter_code
_entity_poly.pdbx_strand_id
1 'polypeptide(L)'
;MSPWASLGSFMSTAERVRLPDDCTVGYIVEGLLGARLLHNSLFHSHLENLQRLPPDTVLQQVTLSYGGPENPQNVVNVAGGFSLQQDPTRRGERSRGARTSVLASCCATVTCE
;
A
#
# COMPACT_ATOMS: atom_id res chain seq x y z
N MET A 1 -10.83 -16.20 7.18
CA MET A 1 -9.58 -15.77 7.84
C MET A 1 -9.23 -16.65 9.04
N SER A 2 -10.15 -16.95 9.97
CA SER A 2 -9.97 -18.08 10.90
C SER A 2 -9.89 -19.41 10.12
N PRO A 3 -9.10 -20.40 10.56
CA PRO A 3 -8.24 -20.41 11.75
C PRO A 3 -6.88 -19.70 11.56
N TRP A 4 -6.50 -19.40 10.32
CA TRP A 4 -5.14 -18.98 9.94
C TRP A 4 -4.72 -17.62 10.48
N ALA A 5 -5.66 -16.69 10.71
CA ALA A 5 -5.39 -15.38 11.27
C ALA A 5 -6.15 -15.13 12.58
N SER A 6 -6.21 -16.14 13.44
CA SER A 6 -6.78 -16.03 14.80
C SER A 6 -5.76 -16.45 15.85
N LEU A 7 -5.85 -15.91 17.08
CA LEU A 7 -5.14 -16.38 18.27
C LEU A 7 -3.64 -16.70 18.04
N GLY A 8 -2.91 -15.80 17.37
CA GLY A 8 -1.48 -15.96 17.10
C GLY A 8 -1.14 -16.89 15.92
N SER A 9 -2.11 -17.61 15.33
CA SER A 9 -1.88 -18.48 14.17
C SER A 9 -1.36 -17.74 12.94
N PHE A 10 -1.61 -16.42 12.84
CA PHE A 10 -1.04 -15.61 11.77
C PHE A 10 0.50 -15.61 11.84
N MET A 11 1.06 -15.37 13.02
CA MET A 11 2.51 -15.33 13.23
C MET A 11 3.14 -16.69 12.94
N SER A 12 2.53 -17.77 13.45
CA SER A 12 2.99 -19.13 13.14
C SER A 12 2.93 -19.46 11.65
N THR A 13 1.92 -18.93 10.94
CA THR A 13 1.82 -19.09 9.48
C THR A 13 2.92 -18.31 8.78
N ALA A 14 3.11 -17.02 9.12
CA ALA A 14 4.13 -16.14 8.56
C ALA A 14 5.55 -16.71 8.73
N GLU A 15 5.88 -17.18 9.93
CA GLU A 15 7.16 -17.81 10.24
C GLU A 15 7.38 -19.10 9.43
N ARG A 16 6.34 -19.91 9.28
CA ARG A 16 6.40 -21.16 8.52
C ARG A 16 6.65 -20.93 7.04
N VAL A 17 5.95 -19.95 6.44
CA VAL A 17 6.12 -19.62 5.01
C VAL A 17 7.28 -18.68 4.73
N ARG A 18 7.84 -18.05 5.78
CA ARG A 18 8.95 -17.09 5.70
C ARG A 18 8.64 -15.91 4.76
N LEU A 19 7.41 -15.43 4.81
CA LEU A 19 6.94 -14.28 4.04
C LEU A 19 6.68 -13.10 4.98
N PRO A 20 6.82 -11.85 4.49
CA PRO A 20 6.35 -10.68 5.22
C PRO A 20 4.82 -10.72 5.42
N ASP A 21 4.31 -9.87 6.32
CA ASP A 21 2.90 -9.90 6.74
C ASP A 21 1.91 -9.75 5.58
N ASP A 22 2.18 -8.83 4.65
CA ASP A 22 1.36 -8.57 3.46
C ASP A 22 1.28 -9.80 2.54
N CYS A 23 2.42 -10.42 2.24
CA CYS A 23 2.50 -11.67 1.50
C CYS A 23 1.85 -12.84 2.24
N THR A 24 1.95 -12.89 3.58
CA THR A 24 1.31 -13.92 4.39
C THR A 24 -0.22 -13.81 4.32
N VAL A 25 -0.78 -12.60 4.34
CA VAL A 25 -2.22 -12.39 4.11
C VAL A 25 -2.62 -12.91 2.73
N GLY A 26 -1.85 -12.58 1.68
CA GLY A 26 -2.10 -13.07 0.32
C GLY A 26 -2.07 -14.59 0.24
N TYR A 27 -1.05 -15.23 0.82
CA TYR A 27 -0.92 -16.68 0.91
C TYR A 27 -2.12 -17.34 1.61
N ILE A 28 -2.60 -16.77 2.71
CA ILE A 28 -3.79 -17.28 3.41
C ILE A 28 -5.03 -17.16 2.51
N VAL A 29 -5.25 -16.02 1.88
CA VAL A 29 -6.47 -15.75 1.09
C VAL A 29 -6.51 -16.61 -0.17
N GLU A 30 -5.44 -16.63 -0.97
CA GLU A 30 -5.42 -17.34 -2.25
C GLU A 30 -5.00 -18.79 -2.10
N GLY A 31 -3.95 -19.07 -1.33
CA GLY A 31 -3.37 -20.40 -1.21
C GLY A 31 -4.14 -21.33 -0.25
N LEU A 32 -4.64 -20.81 0.88
CA LEU A 32 -5.31 -21.65 1.89
C LEU A 32 -6.84 -21.59 1.82
N LEU A 33 -7.41 -20.43 1.46
CA LEU A 33 -8.86 -20.24 1.42
C LEU A 33 -9.44 -20.32 0.00
N GLY A 34 -8.60 -20.34 -1.04
CA GLY A 34 -9.04 -20.42 -2.44
C GLY A 34 -9.86 -19.21 -2.91
N ALA A 35 -9.81 -18.09 -2.18
CA ALA A 35 -10.42 -16.84 -2.61
C ALA A 35 -9.46 -16.09 -3.54
N ARG A 36 -10.00 -15.24 -4.42
CA ARG A 36 -9.19 -14.47 -5.37
C ARG A 36 -9.00 -13.04 -4.90
N LEU A 37 -7.76 -12.55 -4.88
CA LEU A 37 -7.50 -11.13 -4.69
C LEU A 37 -7.86 -10.35 -5.97
N LEU A 38 -8.61 -9.26 -5.80
CA LEU A 38 -8.98 -8.38 -6.90
C LEU A 38 -8.02 -7.20 -6.94
N HIS A 39 -7.37 -7.01 -8.08
CA HIS A 39 -6.56 -5.83 -8.33
C HIS A 39 -7.45 -4.59 -8.43
N ASN A 40 -7.03 -3.50 -7.79
CA ASN A 40 -7.72 -2.21 -7.84
C ASN A 40 -6.68 -1.10 -8.03
N SER A 41 -6.80 -0.37 -9.13
CA SER A 41 -5.87 0.69 -9.53
C SER A 41 -5.95 1.96 -8.68
N LEU A 42 -6.82 2.01 -7.67
CA LEU A 42 -6.97 3.16 -6.77
C LEU A 42 -6.10 3.07 -5.51
N PHE A 43 -5.31 1.99 -5.39
CA PHE A 43 -4.40 1.76 -4.28
C PHE A 43 -2.96 1.96 -4.76
N HIS A 44 -2.29 3.00 -4.24
CA HIS A 44 -0.91 3.29 -4.59
C HIS A 44 0.04 3.20 -3.40
N SER A 45 1.12 2.45 -3.57
CA SER A 45 2.21 2.26 -2.61
C SER A 45 3.41 3.15 -2.95
N HIS A 46 4.36 3.27 -2.01
CA HIS A 46 5.62 3.97 -2.25
C HIS A 46 6.63 3.16 -3.06
N LEU A 47 6.28 1.92 -3.44
CA LEU A 47 7.04 1.09 -4.35
C LEU A 47 6.71 1.40 -5.83
N GLU A 48 5.65 2.18 -6.06
CA GLU A 48 5.30 2.71 -7.38
C GLU A 48 5.94 4.09 -7.61
N ASN A 49 5.99 4.53 -8.87
CA ASN A 49 6.39 5.91 -9.18
C ASN A 49 5.19 6.86 -9.06
N LEU A 50 5.01 7.43 -7.86
CA LEU A 50 3.87 8.29 -7.53
C LEU A 50 3.86 9.62 -8.28
N GLN A 51 5.00 10.06 -8.81
CA GLN A 51 5.10 11.27 -9.63
C GLN A 51 4.40 11.10 -10.99
N ARG A 52 4.16 9.86 -11.43
CA ARG A 52 3.44 9.56 -12.68
C ARG A 52 1.92 9.64 -12.52
N LEU A 53 1.40 9.71 -11.30
CA LEU A 53 -0.04 9.83 -11.09
C LEU A 53 -0.52 11.19 -11.60
N PRO A 54 -1.56 11.23 -12.46
CA PRO A 54 -2.11 12.49 -12.94
C PRO A 54 -2.61 13.33 -11.76
N PRO A 55 -2.17 14.60 -11.63
CA PRO A 55 -2.52 15.46 -10.48
C PRO A 55 -4.02 15.58 -10.21
N ASP A 56 -4.83 15.56 -11.27
CA ASP A 56 -6.29 15.64 -11.25
C ASP A 56 -6.97 14.37 -10.70
N THR A 57 -6.27 13.23 -10.71
CA THR A 57 -6.80 11.96 -10.17
C THR A 57 -6.43 11.73 -8.70
N VAL A 58 -5.52 12.52 -8.13
CA VAL A 58 -4.97 12.33 -6.77
C VAL A 58 -6.08 12.26 -5.70
N LEU A 59 -7.17 13.02 -5.87
CA LEU A 59 -8.30 13.03 -4.93
C LEU A 59 -9.23 11.82 -5.08
N GLN A 60 -9.18 11.14 -6.23
CA GLN A 60 -9.99 9.95 -6.51
C GLN A 60 -9.34 8.68 -5.94
N GLN A 61 -8.04 8.74 -5.62
CA GLN A 61 -7.30 7.59 -5.10
C GLN A 61 -7.72 7.24 -3.67
N VAL A 62 -7.99 5.94 -3.46
CA VAL A 62 -8.35 5.38 -2.15
C VAL A 62 -7.17 5.53 -1.21
N THR A 63 -5.98 5.08 -1.64
CA THR A 63 -4.76 5.21 -0.85
C THR A 63 -3.60 5.77 -1.65
N LEU A 64 -2.84 6.61 -0.98
CA LEU A 64 -1.55 7.12 -1.44
C LEU A 64 -0.53 6.88 -0.34
N SER A 65 0.70 6.62 -0.74
CA SER A 65 1.87 6.58 0.14
C SER A 65 2.81 7.73 -0.21
N TYR A 66 3.94 7.81 0.47
CA TYR A 66 5.07 8.64 0.11
C TYR A 66 6.36 7.83 0.32
N GLY A 67 7.42 8.23 -0.38
CA GLY A 67 8.72 7.58 -0.33
C GLY A 67 9.41 7.69 1.03
N GLY A 68 10.13 6.63 1.39
CA GLY A 68 10.97 6.61 2.59
C GLY A 68 12.30 7.36 2.41
N PRO A 69 13.21 7.28 3.39
CA PRO A 69 14.51 7.94 3.36
C PRO A 69 15.37 7.62 2.12
N GLU A 70 15.23 6.41 1.58
CA GLU A 70 15.94 5.96 0.37
C GLU A 70 15.40 6.58 -0.93
N ASN A 71 14.17 7.09 -0.91
CA ASN A 71 13.53 7.71 -2.07
C ASN A 71 12.57 8.85 -1.66
N PRO A 72 13.08 9.92 -1.05
CA PRO A 72 12.25 10.97 -0.45
C PRO A 72 11.49 11.81 -1.48
N GLN A 73 11.87 11.72 -2.76
CA GLN A 73 11.23 12.44 -3.86
C GLN A 73 10.02 11.70 -4.43
N ASN A 74 9.78 10.45 -4.02
CA ASN A 74 8.62 9.69 -4.47
C ASN A 74 7.34 10.14 -3.76
N VAL A 75 6.78 11.23 -4.24
CA VAL A 75 5.53 11.81 -3.75
C VAL A 75 4.64 12.16 -4.93
N VAL A 76 3.34 12.25 -4.66
CA VAL A 76 2.36 12.70 -5.66
C VAL A 76 2.58 14.16 -6.03
N ASN A 77 2.28 14.50 -7.29
CA ASN A 77 2.28 15.88 -7.73
C ASN A 77 0.93 16.54 -7.39
N VAL A 78 0.96 17.56 -6.52
CA VAL A 78 -0.23 18.31 -6.11
C VAL A 78 -0.09 19.76 -6.57
N ALA A 79 -1.00 20.19 -7.45
CA ALA A 79 -0.99 21.54 -7.98
C ALA A 79 -1.44 22.56 -6.91
N GLY A 80 -0.70 23.66 -6.76
CA GLY A 80 -1.05 24.75 -5.84
C GLY A 80 -0.76 24.50 -4.36
N GLY A 81 -0.04 23.42 -4.04
CA GLY A 81 0.26 23.04 -2.66
C GLY A 81 1.52 23.65 -2.04
N PHE A 82 1.76 23.28 -0.79
CA PHE A 82 2.97 23.65 -0.04
C PHE A 82 4.27 23.25 -0.77
N SER A 83 5.38 23.92 -0.48
CA SER A 83 6.68 23.48 -1.02
C SER A 83 7.08 22.12 -0.44
N LEU A 84 7.98 21.38 -1.10
CA LEU A 84 8.50 20.11 -0.58
C LEU A 84 9.27 20.27 0.75
N GLN A 85 9.75 21.48 1.07
CA GLN A 85 10.36 21.75 2.38
C GLN A 85 9.30 21.90 3.48
N GLN A 86 8.13 22.45 3.13
CA GLN A 86 7.02 22.67 4.06
C GLN A 86 6.19 21.41 4.28
N ASP A 87 5.97 20.63 3.22
CA ASP A 87 5.33 19.31 3.28
C ASP A 87 6.07 18.29 2.41
N PRO A 88 7.14 17.67 2.96
CA PRO A 88 7.92 16.65 2.27
C PRO A 88 7.10 15.41 1.88
N THR A 89 5.96 15.17 2.52
CA THR A 89 5.14 13.96 2.34
C THR A 89 3.89 14.18 1.49
N ARG A 90 3.54 15.45 1.20
CA ARG A 90 2.28 15.86 0.56
C ARG A 90 1.02 15.39 1.30
N ARG A 91 1.12 15.12 2.61
CA ARG A 91 -0.01 14.67 3.44
C ARG A 91 -0.87 15.82 3.97
N GLY A 92 -0.26 17.00 4.18
CA GLY A 92 -0.88 18.15 4.84
C GLY A 92 -2.03 18.79 4.07
N GLU A 93 -2.15 18.51 2.77
CA GLU A 93 -3.24 19.03 1.92
C GLU A 93 -4.54 18.22 1.96
N ARG A 94 -4.56 17.00 2.52
CA ARG A 94 -5.80 16.21 2.56
C ARG A 94 -6.67 16.59 3.76
N SER A 95 -7.84 17.15 3.46
CA SER A 95 -9.03 17.12 4.33
C SER A 95 -9.38 15.66 4.69
N ARG A 96 -8.86 15.19 5.83
CA ARG A 96 -9.36 14.10 6.71
C ARG A 96 -9.64 12.68 6.14
N GLY A 97 -9.42 12.38 4.86
CA GLY A 97 -9.90 11.11 4.25
C GLY A 97 -8.87 10.00 3.98
N ALA A 98 -7.59 10.28 3.72
CA ALA A 98 -6.63 9.23 3.35
C ALA A 98 -6.13 8.46 4.56
N ARG A 99 -6.49 7.18 4.65
CA ARG A 99 -5.75 6.24 5.48
C ARG A 99 -4.64 5.66 4.60
N THR A 100 -3.40 5.68 5.08
CA THR A 100 -2.32 4.84 4.54
C THR A 100 -2.79 3.38 4.65
N SER A 101 -3.14 2.72 3.55
CA SER A 101 -3.53 1.30 3.61
C SER A 101 -2.31 0.41 3.45
N VAL A 102 -2.26 -0.58 4.34
CA VAL A 102 -1.31 -1.70 4.32
C VAL A 102 -1.53 -2.60 3.09
N LEU A 103 -2.69 -2.50 2.42
CA LEU A 103 -3.08 -3.38 1.31
C LEU A 103 -2.41 -3.10 -0.03
N ALA A 104 -1.88 -1.89 -0.26
CA ALA A 104 -1.24 -1.57 -1.54
C ALA A 104 0.04 -2.39 -1.79
N SER A 105 0.71 -2.86 -0.73
CA SER A 105 1.93 -3.66 -0.83
C SER A 105 1.67 -5.11 -1.25
N CYS A 106 0.56 -5.72 -0.79
CA CYS A 106 0.21 -7.10 -1.15
C CYS A 106 0.14 -7.32 -2.67
N CYS A 107 -0.42 -6.34 -3.39
CA CYS A 107 -0.62 -6.51 -4.83
C CYS A 107 0.68 -6.38 -5.63
N ALA A 108 1.63 -5.56 -5.16
CA ALA A 108 2.93 -5.40 -5.81
C ALA A 108 3.78 -6.67 -5.68
N THR A 109 3.75 -7.33 -4.53
CA THR A 109 4.65 -8.46 -4.25
C THR A 109 4.15 -9.79 -4.83
N VAL A 110 2.84 -9.98 -5.03
CA VAL A 110 2.29 -11.21 -5.63
C VAL A 110 2.38 -11.22 -7.17
N THR A 111 2.55 -10.06 -7.81
CA THR A 111 2.73 -9.94 -9.28
C THR A 111 4.18 -9.86 -9.74
N CYS A 112 5.16 -9.87 -8.82
CA CYS A 112 6.57 -9.99 -9.20
C CYS A 112 6.94 -11.46 -9.37
N GLU A 113 6.66 -12.01 -10.57
CA GLU A 113 7.53 -13.06 -11.15
C GLU A 113 8.81 -12.44 -11.70
#